data_AF-A0A3Q2Y2N2-F1
#
_entry.id   AF-A0A3Q2Y2N2-F1
#
_cell.length_a   1.000
_cell.length_b   1.000
_cell.length_c   1.000
_cell.angle_alpha   90.00
_cell.angle_beta   90.00
_cell.angle_gamma   90.00
#
_symmetry.space_group_name_H-M   'P 1'
#
loop_
_entity.id
_entity.type
_entity.pdbx_description
1 polymer ?
#
loop_
_entity_poly.entity_id
_entity_poly.type
_entity_poly.pdbx_seq_one_letter_code
_entity_poly.pdbx_strand_id
1 'polypeptide(L)'
;MVKKKRLRLIAEMARKIRAYRELKNRPRDSQKYALDYDTMKRPLTGKMLPVLAWTDVRRESRLFSLMAGMRMFGVGRVFTRKSWLEDHTEPSYWQITKVKVDYTAEDMDHGKAWGILTFKGKAEKEVKEVDKVMYHDWRLVPKHIEQQFKDFVPLPDPPVRYVPYPPLLRAMKLARHKQTEGTVLTEEPLLPLEREVVLTKDYFRSQDQGKMVRQETAV
;
A
#
# COMPACT_ATOMS: atom_id res chain seq x y z
N MET A 1 1.67 -45.62 -19.43
CA MET A 1 0.20 -45.46 -19.48
C MET A 1 -0.24 -44.30 -18.60
N VAL A 2 -0.63 -43.17 -19.18
CA VAL A 2 -1.12 -42.00 -18.42
C VAL A 2 -2.56 -42.28 -17.96
N LYS A 3 -2.79 -42.43 -16.65
CA LYS A 3 -4.13 -42.64 -16.08
C LYS A 3 -5.01 -41.43 -16.40
N LYS A 4 -6.07 -41.62 -17.19
CA LYS A 4 -7.08 -40.56 -17.46
C LYS A 4 -7.71 -40.13 -16.13
N LYS A 5 -7.63 -38.84 -15.80
CA LYS A 5 -8.28 -38.28 -14.59
C LYS A 5 -9.80 -38.48 -14.69
N ARG A 6 -10.39 -39.10 -13.67
CA ARG A 6 -11.86 -39.21 -13.56
C ARG A 6 -12.46 -37.82 -13.34
N LEU A 7 -13.46 -37.45 -14.15
CA LEU A 7 -14.20 -36.20 -14.03
C LEU A 7 -15.03 -36.20 -12.73
N ARG A 8 -14.88 -35.13 -11.93
CA ARG A 8 -15.62 -34.94 -10.66
C ARG A 8 -16.67 -33.85 -10.83
N LEU A 9 -17.82 -34.18 -11.43
CA LEU A 9 -18.88 -33.22 -11.77
C LEU A 9 -19.44 -32.49 -10.54
N ILE A 10 -19.63 -33.21 -9.43
CA ILE A 10 -20.15 -32.63 -8.17
C ILE A 10 -19.17 -31.59 -7.60
N ALA A 11 -17.87 -31.85 -7.69
CA ALA A 11 -16.85 -30.91 -7.19
C ALA A 11 -16.83 -29.61 -8.01
N GLU A 12 -16.97 -29.71 -9.34
CA GLU A 12 -17.10 -28.55 -10.23
C GLU A 12 -18.37 -27.74 -9.94
N MET A 13 -19.51 -28.43 -9.76
CA MET A 13 -20.77 -27.80 -9.43
C MET A 13 -20.70 -27.08 -8.07
N ALA A 14 -20.16 -27.74 -7.04
CA ALA A 14 -19.97 -27.13 -5.73
C ALA A 14 -19.04 -25.92 -5.77
N ARG A 15 -17.99 -25.94 -6.61
CA ARG A 15 -17.09 -24.78 -6.79
C ARG A 15 -17.84 -23.59 -7.40
N LYS A 16 -18.65 -23.81 -8.44
CA LYS A 16 -19.46 -22.76 -9.08
C LYS A 16 -20.48 -22.16 -8.12
N ILE A 17 -21.18 -23.00 -7.35
CA ILE A 17 -22.18 -22.55 -6.38
C ILE A 17 -21.53 -21.73 -5.26
N ARG A 18 -20.37 -22.16 -4.75
CA ARG A 18 -19.62 -21.40 -3.73
C ARG A 18 -19.21 -20.02 -4.25
N ALA A 19 -18.56 -19.96 -5.41
CA ALA A 19 -18.14 -18.70 -6.01
C ALA A 19 -19.33 -17.74 -6.26
N TYR A 20 -20.48 -18.27 -6.70
CA TYR A 20 -21.69 -17.47 -6.88
C TYR A 20 -22.23 -16.93 -5.54
N ARG A 21 -22.28 -17.78 -4.51
CA ARG A 21 -22.73 -17.38 -3.16
C ARG A 21 -21.78 -16.37 -2.54
N GLU A 22 -20.47 -16.53 -2.71
CA GLU A 22 -19.45 -15.57 -2.26
C GLU A 22 -19.62 -14.22 -2.93
N LEU A 23 -19.88 -14.19 -4.24
CA LEU A 23 -20.12 -12.94 -4.98
C LEU A 23 -21.41 -12.25 -4.51
N LYS A 24 -22.49 -13.03 -4.33
CA LYS A 24 -23.81 -12.51 -3.95
C LYS A 24 -23.85 -12.05 -2.50
N ASN A 25 -23.24 -12.80 -1.59
CA ASN A 25 -23.22 -12.54 -0.15
C ASN A 25 -21.93 -11.82 0.28
N ARG A 26 -21.19 -11.22 -0.65
CA ARG A 26 -19.97 -10.49 -0.34
C ARG A 26 -20.31 -9.36 0.63
N PRO A 27 -19.69 -9.32 1.83
CA PRO A 27 -19.94 -8.23 2.77
C PRO A 27 -19.50 -6.91 2.14
N ARG A 28 -20.29 -5.88 2.39
CA ARG A 28 -20.01 -4.52 1.95
C ARG A 28 -18.89 -3.90 2.77
N ASP A 29 -18.32 -2.80 2.28
CA ASP A 29 -17.20 -2.15 2.97
C ASP A 29 -17.68 -1.56 4.31
N SER A 30 -18.92 -1.08 4.36
CA SER A 30 -19.62 -0.68 5.59
C SER A 30 -19.62 -1.78 6.66
N GLN A 31 -20.08 -2.98 6.30
CA GLN A 31 -20.15 -4.12 7.22
C GLN A 31 -18.76 -4.62 7.64
N LYS A 32 -17.82 -4.66 6.69
CA LYS A 32 -16.46 -5.14 6.92
C LYS A 32 -15.67 -4.21 7.84
N TYR A 33 -15.83 -2.91 7.64
CA TYR A 33 -15.04 -1.89 8.32
C TYR A 33 -15.75 -1.17 9.46
N ALA A 34 -17.01 -1.53 9.75
CA ALA A 34 -17.72 -1.13 10.95
C ALA A 34 -16.86 -1.37 12.20
N LEU A 35 -17.00 -0.45 13.15
CA LEU A 35 -16.22 -0.43 14.38
C LEU A 35 -17.11 0.07 15.52
N ASP A 36 -17.14 -0.68 16.60
CA ASP A 36 -17.66 -0.22 17.88
C ASP A 36 -16.58 0.60 18.59
N TYR A 37 -16.88 1.87 18.84
CA TYR A 37 -15.94 2.84 19.43
C TYR A 37 -15.76 2.66 20.94
N ASP A 38 -16.65 1.94 21.61
CA ASP A 38 -16.54 1.67 23.04
C ASP A 38 -15.62 0.47 23.27
N THR A 39 -15.89 -0.64 22.57
CA THR A 39 -15.14 -1.89 22.73
C THR A 39 -13.93 -2.04 21.81
N MET A 40 -13.77 -1.16 20.81
CA MET A 40 -12.75 -1.23 19.75
C MET A 40 -12.78 -2.55 18.96
N LYS A 41 -13.97 -3.18 18.87
CA LYS A 41 -14.19 -4.44 18.15
C LYS A 41 -14.91 -4.22 16.84
N ARG A 42 -14.55 -5.04 15.84
CA ARG A 42 -15.29 -5.12 14.58
C ARG A 42 -16.44 -6.12 14.72
N PRO A 43 -17.71 -5.70 14.58
CA PRO A 43 -18.85 -6.58 14.85
C PRO A 43 -18.88 -7.81 13.93
N LEU A 44 -18.51 -7.66 12.65
CA LEU A 44 -18.51 -8.77 11.68
C LEU A 44 -17.52 -9.89 12.04
N THR A 45 -16.36 -9.54 12.58
CA THR A 45 -15.27 -10.52 12.83
C THR A 45 -15.05 -10.82 14.31
N GLY A 46 -15.63 -10.03 15.21
CA GLY A 46 -15.37 -10.07 16.64
C GLY A 46 -13.95 -9.65 17.06
N LYS A 47 -13.08 -9.30 16.10
CA LYS A 47 -11.68 -8.98 16.37
C LYS A 47 -11.52 -7.57 16.93
N MET A 48 -10.68 -7.45 17.95
CA MET A 48 -10.26 -6.17 18.52
C MET A 48 -9.19 -5.51 17.65
N LEU A 49 -9.21 -4.18 17.60
CA LEU A 49 -8.13 -3.41 17.01
C LEU A 49 -6.87 -3.45 17.89
N PRO A 50 -5.66 -3.33 17.29
CA PRO A 50 -4.43 -3.18 18.06
C PRO A 50 -4.49 -1.94 18.97
N VAL A 51 -3.97 -2.06 20.19
CA VAL A 51 -4.02 -1.01 21.23
C VAL A 51 -3.43 0.32 20.73
N LEU A 52 -2.34 0.26 19.95
CA LEU A 52 -1.70 1.45 19.38
C LEU A 52 -2.61 2.27 18.45
N ALA A 53 -3.63 1.64 17.85
CA ALA A 53 -4.55 2.33 16.96
C ALA A 53 -5.71 3.02 17.72
N TRP A 54 -5.92 2.73 19.00
CA TRP A 54 -7.10 3.20 19.73
C TRP A 54 -7.13 4.72 19.92
N THR A 55 -5.97 5.33 20.13
CA THR A 55 -5.85 6.80 20.27
C THR A 55 -6.28 7.50 18.99
N ASP A 56 -5.85 6.96 17.85
CA ASP A 56 -6.09 7.53 16.53
C ASP A 56 -7.55 7.32 16.12
N VAL A 57 -8.12 6.16 16.41
CA VAL A 57 -9.55 5.87 16.20
C VAL A 57 -10.47 6.88 16.90
N ARG A 58 -10.11 7.35 18.10
CA ARG A 58 -10.93 8.27 18.87
C ARG A 58 -10.76 9.74 18.45
N ARG A 59 -9.63 10.11 17.83
CA ARG A 59 -9.28 11.51 17.53
C ARG A 59 -9.38 11.85 16.05
N GLU A 60 -8.94 10.94 15.21
CA GLU A 60 -8.81 11.16 13.77
C GLU A 60 -10.01 10.62 13.01
N SER A 61 -10.14 11.05 11.76
CA SER A 61 -11.26 10.68 10.89
C SER A 61 -10.84 9.66 9.83
N ARG A 62 -11.82 8.92 9.32
CA ARG A 62 -11.67 8.12 8.09
C ARG A 62 -11.69 9.05 6.89
N LEU A 63 -11.12 8.60 5.77
CA LEU A 63 -11.09 9.40 4.55
C LEU A 63 -12.50 9.76 4.06
N PHE A 64 -13.41 8.79 4.04
CA PHE A 64 -14.77 8.98 3.54
C PHE A 64 -15.63 9.83 4.47
N SER A 65 -15.43 9.76 5.79
CA SER A 65 -16.09 10.68 6.73
C SER A 65 -15.75 12.14 6.41
N LEU A 66 -14.51 12.43 6.02
CA LEU A 66 -14.10 13.77 5.57
C LEU A 66 -14.66 14.13 4.19
N MET A 67 -14.71 13.17 3.26
CA MET A 67 -15.21 13.40 1.90
C MET A 67 -16.74 13.55 1.84
N ALA A 68 -17.49 12.84 2.69
CA ALA A 68 -18.96 12.86 2.71
C ALA A 68 -19.52 14.26 2.98
N GLY A 69 -18.84 15.07 3.80
CA GLY A 69 -19.20 16.47 4.04
C GLY A 69 -18.87 17.43 2.89
N MET A 70 -18.26 16.96 1.80
CA MET A 70 -17.80 17.80 0.69
C MET A 70 -18.62 17.61 -0.58
N ARG A 71 -18.75 18.69 -1.35
CA ARG A 71 -19.32 18.63 -2.70
C ARG A 71 -18.51 17.67 -3.57
N MET A 72 -19.21 16.74 -4.24
CA MET A 72 -18.61 15.71 -5.11
C MET A 72 -17.52 14.90 -4.41
N PHE A 73 -17.68 14.60 -3.11
CA PHE A 73 -16.72 13.84 -2.31
C PHE A 73 -15.28 14.41 -2.32
N GLY A 74 -15.14 15.72 -2.54
CA GLY A 74 -13.84 16.37 -2.51
C GLY A 74 -12.90 15.96 -3.66
N VAL A 75 -13.43 15.53 -4.81
CA VAL A 75 -12.60 15.28 -6.01
C VAL A 75 -11.76 16.52 -6.35
N GLY A 76 -10.46 16.32 -6.57
CA GLY A 76 -9.46 17.35 -6.80
C GLY A 76 -8.81 17.91 -5.53
N ARG A 77 -9.33 17.58 -4.33
CA ARG A 77 -8.74 18.00 -3.05
C ARG A 77 -7.55 17.14 -2.65
N VAL A 78 -6.76 17.72 -1.76
CA VAL A 78 -5.55 17.12 -1.20
C VAL A 78 -5.82 16.60 0.21
N PHE A 79 -5.46 15.34 0.44
CA PHE A 79 -5.57 14.68 1.73
C PHE A 79 -4.21 14.19 2.19
N THR A 80 -3.91 14.39 3.47
CA THR A 80 -2.69 13.90 4.10
C THR A 80 -3.04 12.93 5.23
N ARG A 81 -2.02 12.35 5.84
CA ARG A 81 -2.17 11.46 6.99
C ARG A 81 -1.43 11.99 8.20
N LYS A 82 -1.97 11.77 9.39
CA LYS A 82 -1.29 12.12 10.64
C LYS A 82 0.04 11.34 10.75
N SER A 83 0.05 10.05 10.45
CA SER A 83 1.28 9.25 10.41
C SER A 83 2.38 9.86 9.53
N TRP A 84 2.01 10.42 8.38
CA TRP A 84 2.98 11.05 7.49
C TRP A 84 3.53 12.37 8.00
N LEU A 85 2.69 13.16 8.67
CA LEU A 85 3.11 14.42 9.29
C LEU A 85 4.06 14.18 10.47
N GLU A 86 3.90 13.06 11.19
CA GLU A 86 4.78 12.67 12.29
C GLU A 86 6.09 12.01 11.79
N ASP A 87 6.01 11.16 10.77
CA ASP A 87 7.15 10.40 10.27
C ASP A 87 8.09 11.24 9.40
N HIS A 88 7.57 12.21 8.65
CA HIS A 88 8.30 12.90 7.58
C HIS A 88 8.07 14.41 7.63
N THR A 89 9.15 15.18 7.48
CA THR A 89 9.08 16.65 7.30
C THR A 89 8.65 17.01 5.87
N GLU A 90 8.86 16.11 4.92
CA GLU A 90 8.56 16.28 3.50
C GLU A 90 7.05 16.10 3.24
N PRO A 91 6.43 16.93 2.38
CA PRO A 91 5.00 16.84 2.14
C PRO A 91 4.64 15.51 1.47
N SER A 92 3.71 14.81 2.10
CA SER A 92 3.14 13.58 1.59
C SER A 92 1.62 13.69 1.58
N TYR A 93 1.02 13.50 0.41
CA TYR A 93 -0.41 13.68 0.22
C TYR A 93 -0.94 12.89 -0.97
N TRP A 94 -2.25 12.67 -0.95
CA TRP A 94 -3.03 12.15 -2.05
C TRP A 94 -3.86 13.26 -2.67
N GLN A 95 -3.79 13.40 -3.99
CA GLN A 95 -4.75 14.19 -4.75
C GLN A 95 -5.82 13.27 -5.31
N ILE A 96 -7.06 13.41 -4.82
CA ILE A 96 -8.14 12.49 -5.18
C ILE A 96 -8.68 12.82 -6.57
N THR A 97 -8.81 11.81 -7.43
CA THR A 97 -9.34 11.97 -8.80
C THR A 97 -10.67 11.27 -8.99
N LYS A 98 -10.85 10.09 -8.38
CA LYS A 98 -12.07 9.29 -8.50
C LYS A 98 -12.47 8.72 -7.15
N VAL A 99 -13.77 8.67 -6.89
CA VAL A 99 -14.33 8.13 -5.65
C VAL A 99 -15.47 7.19 -6.01
N LYS A 100 -15.50 6.03 -5.36
CA LYS A 100 -16.60 5.06 -5.39
C LYS A 100 -17.06 4.83 -3.96
N VAL A 101 -18.19 5.39 -3.62
CA VAL A 101 -18.80 5.33 -2.28
C VAL A 101 -19.59 4.03 -2.14
N ASP A 102 -19.61 3.49 -0.93
CA ASP A 102 -20.54 2.44 -0.54
C ASP A 102 -21.90 3.07 -0.17
N TYR A 103 -22.87 2.96 -1.08
CA TYR A 103 -24.22 3.52 -0.90
C TYR A 103 -25.03 2.79 0.19
N THR A 104 -24.53 1.68 0.74
CA THR A 104 -25.21 0.95 1.82
C THR A 104 -24.93 1.52 3.21
N ALA A 105 -23.92 2.39 3.32
CA ALA A 105 -23.64 3.11 4.56
C ALA A 105 -24.57 4.32 4.70
N GLU A 106 -25.19 4.48 5.86
CA GLU A 106 -26.10 5.60 6.15
C GLU A 106 -25.39 6.96 5.97
N ASP A 107 -24.16 7.06 6.50
CA ASP A 107 -23.35 8.30 6.46
C ASP A 107 -22.43 8.39 5.24
N MET A 108 -22.49 7.42 4.30
CA MET A 108 -21.59 7.35 3.14
C MET A 108 -20.10 7.38 3.52
N ASP A 109 -19.76 6.87 4.70
CA ASP A 109 -18.47 6.94 5.37
C ASP A 109 -17.49 5.81 4.97
N HIS A 110 -17.86 5.03 3.95
CA HIS A 110 -17.08 3.92 3.42
C HIS A 110 -17.01 3.92 1.89
N GLY A 111 -15.94 3.33 1.35
CA GLY A 111 -15.78 3.15 -0.09
C GLY A 111 -14.33 3.01 -0.53
N LYS A 112 -14.11 3.23 -1.83
CA LYS A 112 -12.80 3.19 -2.49
C LYS A 112 -12.50 4.52 -3.18
N ALA A 113 -11.28 5.00 -3.04
CA ALA A 113 -10.82 6.22 -3.69
C ALA A 113 -9.61 5.91 -4.58
N TRP A 114 -9.43 6.70 -5.63
CA TRP A 114 -8.26 6.71 -6.47
C TRP A 114 -7.71 8.12 -6.54
N GLY A 115 -6.39 8.22 -6.64
CA GLY A 115 -5.71 9.49 -6.66
C GLY A 115 -4.27 9.39 -7.12
N ILE A 116 -3.62 10.55 -7.17
CA ILE A 116 -2.19 10.68 -7.45
C ILE A 116 -1.48 10.82 -6.11
N LEU A 117 -0.50 9.95 -5.84
CA LEU A 117 0.32 10.01 -4.64
C LEU A 117 1.50 10.95 -4.89
N THR A 118 1.66 11.92 -4.00
CA THR A 118 2.93 12.61 -3.81
C THR A 118 3.51 12.12 -2.50
N PHE A 119 4.59 11.34 -2.57
CA PHE A 119 5.26 10.82 -1.38
C PHE A 119 6.62 11.49 -1.25
N LYS A 120 6.86 12.15 -0.12
CA LYS A 120 8.13 12.84 0.15
C LYS A 120 8.52 13.84 -0.94
N GLY A 121 7.54 14.62 -1.41
CA GLY A 121 7.72 15.57 -2.51
C GLY A 121 7.87 14.96 -3.91
N LYS A 122 7.96 13.63 -4.05
CA LYS A 122 8.00 12.97 -5.36
C LYS A 122 6.58 12.60 -5.79
N ALA A 123 6.08 13.29 -6.79
CA ALA A 123 4.78 13.00 -7.39
C ALA A 123 4.86 11.77 -8.30
N GLU A 124 3.96 10.82 -8.09
CA GLU A 124 3.73 9.73 -9.04
C GLU A 124 2.96 10.25 -10.26
N LYS A 125 3.19 9.66 -11.43
CA LYS A 125 2.49 10.04 -12.68
C LYS A 125 1.17 9.31 -12.86
N GLU A 126 0.98 8.19 -12.18
CA GLU A 126 -0.16 7.31 -12.36
C GLU A 126 -1.21 7.48 -11.26
N VAL A 127 -2.47 7.27 -11.64
CA VAL A 127 -3.57 7.24 -10.68
C VAL A 127 -3.63 5.85 -10.05
N LYS A 128 -3.39 5.78 -8.74
CA LYS A 128 -3.43 4.53 -7.95
C LYS A 128 -4.65 4.48 -7.04
N GLU A 129 -5.05 3.27 -6.66
CA GLU A 129 -6.04 3.06 -5.60
C GLU A 129 -5.43 3.53 -4.27
N VAL A 130 -6.19 4.36 -3.55
CA VAL A 130 -5.76 4.87 -2.26
C VAL A 130 -5.82 3.72 -1.25
N ASP A 131 -4.67 3.32 -0.73
CA ASP A 131 -4.59 2.31 0.32
C ASP A 131 -5.13 2.85 1.66
N LYS A 132 -5.54 1.95 2.56
CA LYS A 132 -5.86 2.28 3.97
C LYS A 132 -6.90 3.39 4.17
N VAL A 133 -7.85 3.48 3.25
CA VAL A 133 -8.99 4.42 3.32
C VAL A 133 -9.74 4.35 4.66
N MET A 134 -9.92 3.12 5.17
CA MET A 134 -10.68 2.82 6.38
C MET A 134 -9.95 3.16 7.69
N TYR A 135 -8.70 3.63 7.64
CA TYR A 135 -7.94 3.97 8.85
C TYR A 135 -8.38 5.34 9.36
N HIS A 136 -8.39 5.51 10.68
CA HIS A 136 -8.58 6.80 11.33
C HIS A 136 -7.25 7.52 11.42
N ASP A 137 -6.75 7.99 10.29
CA ASP A 137 -5.44 8.65 10.18
C ASP A 137 -5.48 9.81 9.19
N TRP A 138 -6.65 10.08 8.59
CA TRP A 138 -6.77 11.02 7.49
C TRP A 138 -7.06 12.43 7.98
N ARG A 139 -6.39 13.39 7.33
CA ARG A 139 -6.61 14.82 7.53
C ARG A 139 -6.76 15.52 6.19
N LEU A 140 -7.68 16.47 6.13
CA LEU A 140 -7.89 17.32 4.96
C LEU A 140 -6.91 18.48 5.00
N VAL A 141 -6.25 18.76 3.86
CA VAL A 141 -5.44 19.98 3.72
C VAL A 141 -6.38 21.14 3.33
N PRO A 142 -6.43 22.24 4.10
CA PRO A 142 -7.22 23.41 3.74
C PRO A 142 -6.74 24.07 2.46
N LYS A 143 -7.67 24.57 1.63
CA LYS A 143 -7.37 25.13 0.29
C LYS A 143 -6.30 26.23 0.30
N HIS A 144 -6.29 27.07 1.32
CA HIS A 144 -5.34 28.20 1.41
C HIS A 144 -3.91 27.73 1.71
N ILE A 145 -3.73 26.53 2.28
CA ILE A 145 -2.42 25.92 2.58
C ILE A 145 -1.99 24.97 1.45
N GLU A 146 -2.92 24.49 0.61
CA GLU A 146 -2.63 23.53 -0.45
C GLU A 146 -1.50 23.96 -1.39
N GLN A 147 -1.38 25.26 -1.69
CA GLN A 147 -0.29 25.76 -2.52
C GLN A 147 1.05 25.64 -1.81
N GLN A 148 1.15 26.14 -0.57
CA GLN A 148 2.35 26.03 0.26
C GLN A 148 2.78 24.58 0.48
N PHE A 149 1.83 23.65 0.59
CA PHE A 149 2.11 22.23 0.77
C PHE A 149 2.60 21.55 -0.52
N LYS A 150 2.24 22.09 -1.70
CA LYS A 150 2.71 21.63 -3.01
C LYS A 150 4.04 22.25 -3.40
N ASP A 151 4.33 23.45 -2.90
CA ASP A 151 5.54 24.21 -3.16
C ASP A 151 6.72 23.61 -2.37
N PHE A 152 7.10 22.39 -2.72
CA PHE A 152 8.25 21.72 -2.17
C PHE A 152 9.19 21.30 -3.28
N VAL A 153 10.43 21.76 -3.19
CA VAL A 153 11.50 21.35 -4.08
C VAL A 153 12.15 20.10 -3.47
N PRO A 154 11.99 18.91 -4.09
CA PRO A 154 12.63 17.72 -3.57
C PRO A 154 14.14 17.90 -3.61
N LEU A 155 14.81 17.51 -2.53
CA LEU A 155 16.26 17.43 -2.49
C LEU A 155 16.75 16.48 -3.58
N PRO A 156 17.88 16.79 -4.24
CA PRO A 156 18.44 15.89 -5.25
C PRO A 156 18.73 14.54 -4.63
N ASP A 157 18.57 13.48 -5.43
CA ASP A 157 18.86 12.14 -4.97
C ASP A 157 20.33 12.03 -4.52
N PRO A 158 20.58 11.42 -3.33
CA PRO A 158 21.93 11.32 -2.82
C PRO A 158 22.80 10.53 -3.81
N PRO A 159 24.09 10.89 -3.97
CA PRO A 159 24.98 10.19 -4.88
C PRO A 159 25.13 8.72 -4.47
N VAL A 160 25.38 7.87 -5.47
CA VAL A 160 25.61 6.44 -5.27
C VAL A 160 26.75 6.24 -4.28
N ARG A 161 26.47 5.53 -3.18
CA ARG A 161 27.47 5.19 -2.18
C ARG A 161 28.17 3.89 -2.57
N TYR A 162 29.48 3.87 -2.45
CA TYR A 162 30.29 2.68 -2.72
C TYR A 162 30.72 2.06 -1.39
N VAL A 163 30.62 0.74 -1.27
CA VAL A 163 31.01 -0.01 -0.07
C VAL A 163 31.97 -1.12 -0.44
N PRO A 164 33.00 -1.40 0.37
CA PRO A 164 33.91 -2.51 0.11
C PRO A 164 33.17 -3.85 0.07
N TYR A 165 33.60 -4.74 -0.82
CA TYR A 165 33.08 -6.11 -0.84
C TYR A 165 33.37 -6.83 0.49
N PRO A 166 32.48 -7.75 0.92
CA PRO A 166 32.74 -8.57 2.10
C PRO A 166 34.02 -9.41 1.90
N PRO A 167 34.73 -9.78 3.00
CA PRO A 167 36.12 -10.25 2.93
C PRO A 167 36.36 -11.41 1.96
N LEU A 168 35.46 -12.39 1.92
CA LEU A 168 35.57 -13.55 1.02
C LEU A 168 35.43 -13.15 -0.45
N LEU A 169 34.39 -12.38 -0.79
CA LEU A 169 34.17 -11.94 -2.17
C LEU A 169 35.27 -11.00 -2.65
N ARG A 170 35.78 -10.15 -1.76
CA ARG A 170 36.96 -9.32 -2.03
C ARG A 170 38.16 -10.18 -2.41
N ALA A 171 38.49 -11.19 -1.60
CA ALA A 171 39.61 -12.10 -1.85
C ALA A 171 39.42 -12.87 -3.18
N MET A 172 38.22 -13.38 -3.45
CA MET A 172 37.91 -14.10 -4.69
C MET A 172 38.07 -13.21 -5.93
N LYS A 173 37.60 -11.96 -5.88
CA LYS A 173 37.76 -11.00 -6.98
C LYS A 173 39.24 -10.68 -7.24
N LEU A 174 40.00 -10.42 -6.18
CA LEU A 174 41.44 -10.16 -6.29
C LEU A 174 42.20 -11.36 -6.84
N ALA A 175 41.88 -12.58 -6.40
CA ALA A 175 42.50 -13.81 -6.89
C ALA A 175 42.19 -14.05 -8.38
N ARG A 176 40.93 -13.88 -8.79
CA ARG A 176 40.51 -14.04 -10.19
C ARG A 176 41.19 -13.03 -11.11
N HIS A 177 41.29 -11.78 -10.67
CA HIS A 177 41.93 -10.73 -11.46
C HIS A 177 43.44 -10.95 -11.65
N LYS A 178 44.14 -11.42 -10.61
CA LYS A 178 45.55 -11.83 -10.70
C LYS A 178 45.74 -12.97 -11.70
N GLN A 179 44.80 -13.90 -11.78
CA GLN A 179 44.85 -15.03 -12.72
C GLN A 179 44.61 -14.60 -14.17
N THR A 180 43.72 -13.62 -14.41
CA THR A 180 43.34 -13.20 -15.77
C THR A 180 44.27 -12.16 -16.38
N GLU A 181 44.75 -11.19 -15.60
CA GLU A 181 45.48 -10.02 -16.13
C GLU A 181 46.95 -9.94 -15.66
N GLY A 182 47.39 -10.88 -14.80
CA GLY A 182 48.78 -10.96 -14.32
C GLY A 182 49.28 -9.78 -13.49
N THR A 183 48.46 -8.73 -13.35
CA THR A 183 48.82 -7.46 -12.71
C THR A 183 48.01 -7.28 -11.42
N VAL A 184 48.66 -6.78 -10.37
CA VAL A 184 48.00 -6.54 -9.08
C VAL A 184 47.09 -5.31 -9.21
N LEU A 185 45.78 -5.50 -9.02
CA LEU A 185 44.81 -4.40 -8.88
C LEU A 185 45.30 -3.43 -7.81
N THR A 186 45.55 -2.18 -8.20
CA THR A 186 45.95 -1.09 -7.30
C THR A 186 44.75 -0.48 -6.58
N GLU A 187 43.55 -0.63 -7.16
CA GLU A 187 42.30 -0.08 -6.61
C GLU A 187 41.48 -1.18 -5.91
N GLU A 188 40.93 -0.85 -4.74
CA GLU A 188 40.07 -1.78 -4.01
C GLU A 188 38.76 -1.99 -4.78
N PRO A 189 38.31 -3.24 -4.98
CA PRO A 189 37.03 -3.48 -5.61
C PRO A 189 35.92 -2.95 -4.67
N LEU A 190 35.10 -2.04 -5.19
CA LEU A 190 33.97 -1.45 -4.48
C LEU A 190 32.65 -1.91 -5.09
N LEU A 191 31.66 -2.17 -4.24
CA LEU A 191 30.28 -2.47 -4.64
C LEU A 191 29.49 -1.16 -4.67
N PRO A 192 28.93 -0.73 -5.82
CA PRO A 192 27.96 0.35 -5.86
C PRO A 192 26.69 -0.08 -5.09
N LEU A 193 26.29 0.69 -4.08
CA LEU A 193 25.00 0.54 -3.41
C LEU A 193 23.90 1.24 -4.21
N GLU A 194 23.80 0.94 -5.49
CA GLU A 194 22.63 1.32 -6.27
C GLU A 194 21.47 0.43 -5.82
N ARG A 195 20.43 1.07 -5.28
CA ARG A 195 19.14 0.40 -5.10
C ARG A 195 18.50 0.29 -6.48
N GLU A 196 18.87 -0.72 -7.25
CA GLU A 196 18.06 -1.14 -8.39
C GLU A 196 16.71 -1.59 -7.80
N VAL A 197 15.71 -0.69 -7.80
CA VAL A 197 14.37 -0.96 -7.26
C VAL A 197 13.60 -1.83 -8.25
N VAL A 198 14.13 -3.02 -8.56
CA VAL A 198 13.44 -4.02 -9.39
C VAL A 198 12.27 -4.64 -8.60
N LEU A 199 12.41 -4.70 -7.27
CA LEU A 199 11.42 -5.27 -6.35
C LEU A 199 10.87 -4.17 -5.44
N THR A 200 10.02 -3.30 -6.00
CA THR A 200 9.33 -2.26 -5.23
C THR A 200 8.44 -2.91 -4.16
N LYS A 201 8.20 -2.24 -3.02
CA LYS A 201 7.26 -2.70 -1.99
C LYS A 201 5.87 -3.02 -2.57
N ASP A 202 5.50 -2.32 -3.65
CA ASP A 202 4.29 -2.54 -4.45
C ASP A 202 4.29 -3.89 -5.20
N TYR A 203 5.46 -4.37 -5.65
CA TYR A 203 5.60 -5.72 -6.23
C TYR A 203 5.27 -6.80 -5.19
N PHE A 204 5.76 -6.69 -3.96
CA PHE A 204 5.42 -7.64 -2.89
C PHE A 204 3.96 -7.53 -2.46
N ARG A 205 3.41 -6.31 -2.37
CA ARG A 205 1.99 -6.10 -2.05
C ARG A 205 1.06 -6.71 -3.10
N SER A 206 1.36 -6.56 -4.39
CA SER A 206 0.55 -7.17 -5.45
C SER A 206 0.65 -8.70 -5.44
N GLN A 207 1.81 -9.27 -5.11
CA GLN A 207 1.98 -10.71 -4.88
C GLN A 207 1.16 -11.20 -3.68
N ASP A 208 1.15 -10.47 -2.57
CA ASP A 208 0.40 -10.84 -1.36
C ASP A 208 -1.11 -10.71 -1.56
N GLN A 209 -1.57 -9.66 -2.26
CA GLN A 209 -2.98 -9.56 -2.69
C GLN A 209 -3.36 -10.74 -3.61
N GLY A 210 -2.48 -11.10 -4.55
CA GLY A 210 -2.67 -12.29 -5.40
C GLY A 210 -2.70 -13.60 -4.61
N LYS A 211 -1.92 -13.73 -3.54
CA LYS A 211 -1.93 -14.90 -2.64
C LYS A 211 -3.16 -14.95 -1.75
N MET A 212 -3.62 -13.82 -1.19
CA MET A 212 -4.87 -13.76 -0.42
C MET A 212 -6.08 -14.13 -1.27
N VAL A 213 -6.18 -13.63 -2.50
CA VAL A 213 -7.24 -14.03 -3.44
C VAL A 213 -7.18 -15.53 -3.73
N ARG A 214 -5.99 -16.11 -3.87
CA ARG A 214 -5.81 -17.56 -4.07
C ARG A 214 -6.15 -18.39 -2.81
N GLN A 215 -5.90 -17.88 -1.62
CA GLN A 215 -6.23 -18.54 -0.35
C GLN A 215 -7.72 -18.45 0.00
N GLU A 216 -8.38 -17.32 -0.29
CA GLU A 216 -9.85 -17.19 -0.16
C GLU A 216 -10.58 -18.15 -1.13
N THR A 217 -9.99 -18.49 -2.28
CA THR A 217 -10.52 -19.51 -3.20
C THR A 217 -10.18 -20.97 -2.84
N ALA A 218 -9.41 -21.19 -1.77
CA ALA A 218 -8.92 -22.50 -1.34
C ALA A 218 -9.43 -22.88 0.06
N VAL A 219 -10.74 -22.74 0.29
CA VAL A 219 -11.48 -23.47 1.35
C VAL A 219 -12.79 -24.00 0.76
#